data_AF-A0A971FZ79-F1
#
_entry.id   AF-A0A971FZ79-F1
#
_cell.length_a   1.000
_cell.length_b   1.000
_cell.length_c   1.000
_cell.angle_alpha   90.00
_cell.angle_beta   90.00
_cell.angle_gamma   90.00
#
_symmetry.space_group_name_H-M   'P 1'
#
loop_
_entity.id
_entity.type
_entity.pdbx_description
1 polymer ?
#
loop_
_entity_poly.entity_id
_entity_poly.type
_entity_poly.pdbx_seq_one_letter_code
_entity_poly.pdbx_strand_id
1 'polypeptide(L)'
;MGKSRALVTIVRNEAVFFPIWLRYYSRFFAPEDIYVFDHGSTDGSTERPGFVREVVAHDTVDHNWMRKTIQARQHELIERYDVVLINDVDEIVAPNPERYGTLGDFIDDFDEEFVNCHGYELLHHHEEEPAIDLDRPILAQRHWWFPNFAYSKPILATVPMVWYDGFHARRDGRANFDYDLRLIHLHRMDYELCRDRHRFRSGVAWSERDVEIDSGYQNRITEEERFRSWFYDDSCTHLPIEQERIPDEWRSIEV
;
A
#
# COMPACT_ATOMS: atom_id res chain seq x y z
N MET A 1 -22.75 6.71 -16.30
CA MET A 1 -21.85 7.74 -15.77
C MET A 1 -21.10 7.05 -14.66
N GLY A 2 -19.76 7.07 -14.67
CA GLY A 2 -19.00 6.34 -13.66
C GLY A 2 -19.16 6.95 -12.26
N LYS A 3 -18.90 6.16 -11.22
CA LYS A 3 -18.90 6.60 -9.82
C LYS A 3 -17.80 7.61 -9.58
N SER A 4 -18.15 8.69 -8.89
CA SER A 4 -17.19 9.63 -8.34
C SER A 4 -16.35 8.89 -7.29
N ARG A 5 -15.04 9.08 -7.33
CA ARG A 5 -14.11 8.32 -6.49
C ARG A 5 -12.93 9.17 -6.08
N ALA A 6 -12.41 8.94 -4.88
CA ALA A 6 -11.19 9.57 -4.41
C ALA A 6 -10.19 8.54 -3.89
N LEU A 7 -8.92 8.90 -3.95
CA LEU A 7 -7.81 8.08 -3.49
C LEU A 7 -6.96 8.87 -2.50
N VAL A 8 -6.55 8.25 -1.39
CA VAL A 8 -5.71 8.90 -0.38
C VAL A 8 -4.51 8.04 -0.03
N THR A 9 -3.35 8.66 0.02
CA THR A 9 -2.13 8.07 0.60
C THR A 9 -1.37 9.10 1.43
N ILE A 10 -0.45 8.63 2.27
CA ILE A 10 0.49 9.46 3.03
C ILE A 10 1.92 9.06 2.68
N VAL A 11 2.77 10.04 2.41
CA VAL A 11 4.14 9.82 1.93
C VAL A 11 5.14 10.65 2.73
N ARG A 12 6.35 10.10 2.89
CA ARG A 12 7.50 10.82 3.42
C ARG A 12 8.78 10.31 2.77
N ASN A 13 9.37 11.11 1.89
CA ASN A 13 10.58 10.76 1.14
C ASN A 13 10.46 9.42 0.37
N GLU A 14 9.45 9.32 -0.49
CA GLU A 14 9.09 8.07 -1.18
C GLU A 14 9.44 8.15 -2.68
N ALA A 15 10.68 8.51 -3.01
CA ALA A 15 11.17 8.63 -4.39
C ALA A 15 11.04 7.35 -5.25
N VAL A 16 10.93 6.17 -4.63
CA VAL A 16 10.79 4.87 -5.33
C VAL A 16 9.31 4.52 -5.53
N PHE A 17 8.55 4.37 -4.44
CA PHE A 17 7.18 3.84 -4.49
C PHE A 17 6.18 4.86 -5.00
N PHE A 18 6.34 6.16 -4.69
CA PHE A 18 5.35 7.16 -5.06
C PHE A 18 5.17 7.32 -6.59
N PRO A 19 6.23 7.34 -7.42
CA PRO A 19 6.06 7.33 -8.87
C PRO A 19 5.34 6.08 -9.41
N ILE A 20 5.58 4.90 -8.83
CA ILE A 20 4.90 3.65 -9.20
C ILE A 20 3.40 3.77 -8.88
N TRP A 21 3.10 4.10 -7.63
CA TRP A 21 1.75 4.26 -7.11
C TRP A 21 0.97 5.28 -7.94
N LEU A 22 1.54 6.46 -8.19
CA LEU A 22 0.88 7.52 -8.94
C LEU A 22 0.61 7.11 -10.39
N ARG A 23 1.57 6.44 -11.05
CA ARG A 23 1.41 5.95 -12.42
C ARG A 23 0.26 4.95 -12.53
N TYR A 24 0.18 4.00 -11.59
CA TYR A 24 -0.89 3.00 -11.58
C TYR A 24 -2.26 3.64 -11.37
N TYR A 25 -2.41 4.44 -10.31
CA TYR A 25 -3.72 4.98 -9.94
C TYR A 25 -4.21 6.13 -10.83
N SER A 26 -3.32 6.89 -11.47
CA SER A 26 -3.73 7.97 -12.41
C SER A 26 -4.47 7.45 -13.65
N ARG A 27 -4.52 6.12 -13.86
CA ARG A 27 -5.33 5.48 -14.91
C ARG A 27 -6.83 5.45 -14.56
N PHE A 28 -7.16 5.53 -13.28
CA PHE A 28 -8.53 5.32 -12.78
C PHE A 28 -9.08 6.51 -11.98
N PHE A 29 -8.21 7.41 -11.53
CA PHE A 29 -8.56 8.58 -10.73
C PHE A 29 -8.09 9.86 -11.44
N ALA A 30 -8.92 10.90 -11.44
CA ALA A 30 -8.51 12.21 -11.95
C ALA A 30 -7.50 12.86 -10.98
N PRO A 31 -6.56 13.70 -11.46
CA PRO A 31 -5.58 14.37 -10.60
C PRO A 31 -6.18 15.10 -9.39
N GLU A 32 -7.33 15.75 -9.56
CA GLU A 32 -8.05 16.45 -8.49
C GLU A 32 -8.68 15.53 -7.43
N ASP A 33 -8.75 14.22 -7.72
CA ASP A 33 -9.35 13.20 -6.87
C ASP A 33 -8.30 12.30 -6.19
N ILE A 34 -7.01 12.53 -6.46
CA ILE A 34 -5.88 11.86 -5.82
C ILE A 34 -5.32 12.80 -4.75
N TYR A 35 -5.45 12.43 -3.48
CA TYR A 35 -4.99 13.23 -2.34
C TYR A 35 -3.74 12.60 -1.74
N VAL A 36 -2.64 13.34 -1.75
CA VAL A 36 -1.34 12.90 -1.23
C VAL A 36 -0.97 13.74 -0.04
N PHE A 37 -1.00 13.11 1.12
CA PHE A 37 -0.62 13.70 2.39
C PHE A 37 0.90 13.64 2.48
N ASP A 38 1.55 14.76 2.23
CA ASP A 38 3.00 14.87 2.28
C ASP A 38 3.45 15.17 3.70
N HIS A 39 3.99 14.14 4.37
CA HIS A 39 4.49 14.18 5.74
C HIS A 39 5.92 14.75 5.80
N GLY A 40 6.09 15.94 5.22
CA GLY A 40 7.34 16.71 5.26
C GLY A 40 8.46 16.12 4.42
N SER A 41 8.15 15.67 3.20
CA SER A 41 9.17 15.18 2.25
C SER A 41 10.15 16.29 1.85
N THR A 42 11.42 15.93 1.74
CA THR A 42 12.56 16.79 1.40
C THR A 42 13.40 16.24 0.23
N ASP A 43 13.02 15.09 -0.32
CA ASP A 43 13.70 14.44 -1.44
C ASP A 43 13.17 14.87 -2.83
N GLY A 44 12.17 15.74 -2.87
CA GLY A 44 11.52 16.20 -4.10
C GLY A 44 10.52 15.21 -4.71
N SER A 45 10.26 14.06 -4.08
CA SER A 45 9.37 13.02 -4.62
C SER A 45 7.93 13.51 -4.85
N THR A 46 7.48 14.50 -4.07
CA THR A 46 6.16 15.13 -4.17
C THR A 46 6.14 16.45 -4.96
N GLU A 47 7.26 16.87 -5.55
CA GLU A 47 7.39 18.13 -6.31
C GLU A 47 6.99 17.96 -7.78
N ARG A 48 5.78 17.46 -8.02
CA ARG A 48 5.27 17.18 -9.37
C ARG A 48 3.74 17.34 -9.45
N PRO A 49 3.15 17.56 -10.63
CA PRO A 49 1.71 17.61 -10.80
C PRO A 49 1.09 16.20 -10.83
N GLY A 50 -0.25 16.13 -10.91
CA GLY A 50 -1.00 14.88 -11.08
C GLY A 50 -1.78 14.44 -9.84
N PHE A 51 -1.78 15.24 -8.78
CA PHE A 51 -2.49 14.98 -7.53
C PHE A 51 -2.70 16.28 -6.74
N VAL A 52 -3.55 16.23 -5.73
CA VAL A 52 -3.71 17.26 -4.69
C VAL A 52 -2.72 16.98 -3.56
N ARG A 53 -1.72 17.85 -3.41
CA ARG A 53 -0.72 17.76 -2.32
C ARG A 53 -1.23 18.47 -1.07
N GLU A 54 -1.29 17.77 0.05
CA GLU A 54 -1.62 18.33 1.36
C GLU A 54 -0.44 18.13 2.31
N VAL A 55 0.22 19.23 2.71
CA VAL A 55 1.35 19.15 3.62
C VAL A 55 0.84 18.92 5.03
N VAL A 56 1.25 17.81 5.62
CA VAL A 56 0.98 17.46 7.02
C VAL A 56 2.30 17.27 7.76
N ALA A 57 2.32 17.52 9.06
CA ALA A 57 3.53 17.41 9.85
C ALA A 57 3.26 16.76 11.19
N HIS A 58 4.20 15.91 11.58
CA HIS A 58 4.33 15.30 12.88
C HIS A 58 5.82 15.00 13.09
N ASP A 59 6.34 15.25 14.28
CA ASP A 59 7.80 15.20 14.51
C ASP A 59 8.37 13.78 14.36
N THR A 60 7.52 12.78 14.51
CA THR A 60 7.86 11.36 14.46
C THR A 60 7.00 10.60 13.46
N VAL A 61 7.49 9.43 13.03
CA VAL A 61 6.63 8.38 12.47
C VAL A 61 5.74 7.87 13.61
N ASP A 62 4.44 8.12 13.48
CA ASP A 62 3.42 7.76 14.47
C ASP A 62 2.21 7.19 13.75
N HIS A 63 2.05 5.87 13.79
CA HIS A 63 0.97 5.20 13.09
C HIS A 63 -0.41 5.58 13.63
N ASN A 64 -0.52 5.97 14.91
CA ASN A 64 -1.80 6.39 15.47
C ASN A 64 -2.23 7.75 14.90
N TRP A 65 -1.28 8.69 14.82
CA TRP A 65 -1.50 9.98 14.19
C TRP A 65 -1.79 9.83 12.70
N MET A 66 -0.96 9.08 11.95
CA MET A 66 -1.17 8.83 10.51
C MET A 66 -2.55 8.25 10.25
N ARG A 67 -2.96 7.23 11.02
CA ARG A 67 -4.29 6.62 10.93
C ARG A 67 -5.39 7.65 11.20
N LYS A 68 -5.29 8.47 12.26
CA LYS A 68 -6.31 9.49 12.57
C LYS A 68 -6.43 10.53 11.46
N THR A 69 -5.30 10.98 10.92
CA THR A 69 -5.24 11.97 9.84
C THR A 69 -5.92 11.45 8.58
N ILE A 70 -5.54 10.26 8.11
CA ILE A 70 -6.14 9.65 6.92
C ILE A 70 -7.61 9.29 7.14
N GLN A 71 -7.96 8.83 8.33
CA GLN A 71 -9.36 8.54 8.67
C GLN A 71 -10.24 9.78 8.66
N ALA A 72 -9.79 10.89 9.25
CA ALA A 72 -10.53 12.15 9.20
C ALA A 72 -10.72 12.60 7.75
N ARG A 73 -9.67 12.48 6.92
CA ARG A 73 -9.79 12.80 5.51
C ARG A 73 -10.77 11.90 4.76
N GLN A 74 -10.75 10.60 5.03
CA GLN A 74 -11.68 9.67 4.39
C GLN A 74 -13.13 10.03 4.75
N HIS A 75 -13.40 10.46 5.98
CA HIS A 75 -14.74 10.91 6.38
C HIS A 75 -15.19 12.15 5.61
N GLU A 76 -14.31 13.13 5.40
CA GLU A 76 -14.62 14.31 4.59
C GLU A 76 -14.87 13.96 3.12
N LEU A 77 -14.09 13.04 2.56
CA LEU A 77 -14.21 12.66 1.14
C LEU A 77 -15.44 11.81 0.87
N ILE A 78 -15.87 10.96 1.80
CA ILE A 78 -17.07 10.12 1.61
C ILE A 78 -18.37 10.96 1.55
N GLU A 79 -18.34 12.20 2.04
CA GLU A 79 -19.47 13.14 1.88
C GLU A 79 -19.56 13.71 0.45
N ARG A 80 -18.50 13.58 -0.35
CA ARG A 80 -18.35 14.20 -1.68
C ARG A 80 -18.21 13.20 -2.82
N TYR A 81 -17.72 12.01 -2.53
CA TYR A 81 -17.42 10.96 -3.49
C TYR A 81 -18.21 9.70 -3.15
N ASP A 82 -18.64 8.96 -4.18
CA ASP A 82 -19.38 7.72 -4.01
C ASP A 82 -18.50 6.63 -3.37
N VAL A 83 -17.21 6.63 -3.69
CA VAL A 83 -16.24 5.64 -3.21
C VAL A 83 -14.92 6.31 -2.82
N VAL A 84 -14.31 5.91 -1.71
CA VAL A 84 -12.97 6.34 -1.31
C VAL A 84 -12.07 5.12 -1.09
N LEU A 85 -10.90 5.14 -1.72
CA LEU A 85 -9.81 4.20 -1.52
C LEU A 85 -8.71 4.87 -0.67
N ILE A 86 -8.25 4.19 0.38
CA ILE A 86 -7.07 4.62 1.16
C ILE A 86 -6.00 3.54 1.14
N ASN A 87 -4.75 3.85 0.85
CA ASN A 87 -3.70 2.82 0.96
C ASN A 87 -2.31 3.42 1.19
N ASP A 88 -1.40 2.58 1.69
CA ASP A 88 0.00 2.96 1.81
C ASP A 88 0.63 3.05 0.40
N VAL A 89 1.66 3.88 0.25
CA VAL A 89 2.27 4.18 -1.05
C VAL A 89 2.95 2.96 -1.71
N ASP A 90 3.31 1.96 -0.93
CA ASP A 90 3.88 0.69 -1.38
C ASP A 90 2.83 -0.41 -1.56
N GLU A 91 1.55 -0.05 -1.63
CA GLU A 91 0.42 -0.96 -1.86
C GLU A 91 -0.25 -0.69 -3.20
N ILE A 92 -0.67 -1.75 -3.88
CA ILE A 92 -1.43 -1.69 -5.14
C ILE A 92 -2.70 -2.51 -5.01
N VAL A 93 -3.85 -1.87 -5.15
CA VAL A 93 -5.13 -2.55 -5.22
C VAL A 93 -5.46 -2.86 -6.67
N ALA A 94 -5.54 -4.15 -7.01
CA ALA A 94 -5.82 -4.60 -8.35
C ALA A 94 -6.85 -5.73 -8.31
N PRO A 95 -7.93 -5.65 -9.11
CA PRO A 95 -8.83 -6.77 -9.26
C PRO A 95 -8.27 -7.81 -10.23
N ASN A 96 -8.81 -9.02 -10.16
CA ASN A 96 -8.57 -10.06 -11.15
C ASN A 96 -9.06 -9.56 -12.52
N PRO A 97 -8.16 -9.39 -13.51
CA PRO A 97 -8.52 -8.77 -14.77
C PRO A 97 -9.49 -9.60 -15.60
N GLU A 98 -9.53 -10.92 -15.42
CA GLU A 98 -10.47 -11.79 -16.12
C GLU A 98 -11.90 -11.71 -15.53
N ARG A 99 -12.02 -11.36 -14.26
CA ARG A 99 -13.32 -11.28 -13.57
C ARG A 99 -13.93 -9.88 -13.59
N TYR A 100 -13.12 -8.86 -13.34
CA TYR A 100 -13.59 -7.50 -13.11
C TYR A 100 -12.97 -6.47 -14.07
N GLY A 101 -12.04 -6.86 -14.93
CA GLY A 101 -11.34 -5.91 -15.80
C GLY A 101 -10.37 -5.04 -15.00
N THR A 102 -10.57 -3.73 -15.02
CA THR A 102 -9.68 -2.78 -14.33
C THR A 102 -10.18 -2.42 -12.93
N LEU A 103 -9.32 -1.82 -12.11
CA LEU A 103 -9.77 -1.19 -10.85
C LEU A 103 -10.86 -0.12 -11.12
N GLY A 104 -10.77 0.55 -12.27
CA GLY A 104 -11.76 1.49 -12.74
C GLY A 104 -13.16 0.88 -12.81
N ASP A 105 -13.26 -0.24 -13.53
CA ASP A 105 -14.49 -1.02 -13.74
C ASP A 105 -15.02 -1.59 -12.42
N PHE A 106 -14.13 -2.15 -11.58
CA PHE A 106 -14.51 -2.67 -10.27
C PHE A 106 -15.17 -1.58 -9.39
N ILE A 107 -14.59 -0.38 -9.33
CA ILE A 107 -15.15 0.73 -8.53
C ILE A 107 -16.48 1.21 -9.09
N ASP A 108 -16.68 1.20 -10.41
CA ASP A 108 -17.94 1.62 -11.03
C ASP A 108 -19.12 0.71 -10.64
N ASP A 109 -18.85 -0.59 -10.50
CA ASP A 109 -19.86 -1.58 -10.14
C ASP A 109 -19.98 -1.80 -8.61
N PHE A 110 -19.02 -1.35 -7.82
CA PHE A 110 -18.94 -1.61 -6.37
C PHE A 110 -20.12 -1.01 -5.58
N ASP A 111 -21.06 -1.81 -5.07
CA ASP A 111 -22.30 -1.37 -4.42
C ASP A 111 -22.40 -1.70 -2.92
N GLU A 112 -21.30 -2.09 -2.28
CA GLU A 112 -21.25 -2.42 -0.86
C GLU A 112 -20.76 -1.26 0.03
N GLU A 113 -20.86 -1.41 1.36
CA GLU A 113 -20.36 -0.40 2.31
C GLU A 113 -18.83 -0.30 2.29
N PHE A 114 -18.14 -1.45 2.21
CA PHE A 114 -16.68 -1.55 2.15
C PHE A 114 -16.27 -2.95 1.70
N VAL A 115 -15.02 -3.10 1.26
CA VAL A 115 -14.43 -4.41 0.92
C VAL A 115 -13.02 -4.53 1.48
N ASN A 116 -12.72 -5.70 2.03
CA ASN A 116 -11.39 -6.19 2.33
C ASN A 116 -10.76 -6.73 1.06
N CYS A 117 -9.63 -6.14 0.68
CA CYS A 117 -8.76 -6.73 -0.33
C CYS A 117 -8.15 -8.03 0.22
N HIS A 118 -7.73 -8.92 -0.67
CA HIS A 118 -6.95 -10.09 -0.32
C HIS A 118 -5.45 -9.79 -0.46
N GLY A 119 -4.73 -9.83 0.66
CA GLY A 119 -3.35 -9.39 0.75
C GLY A 119 -2.34 -10.38 0.19
N TYR A 120 -1.46 -9.88 -0.66
CA TYR A 120 -0.29 -10.58 -1.18
C TYR A 120 0.94 -9.70 -1.03
N GLU A 121 2.09 -10.31 -0.76
CA GLU A 121 3.37 -9.60 -0.71
C GLU A 121 4.29 -10.15 -1.80
N LEU A 122 4.80 -9.27 -2.67
CA LEU A 122 5.80 -9.66 -3.66
C LEU A 122 7.07 -10.13 -2.97
N LEU A 123 7.73 -11.13 -3.53
CA LEU A 123 8.99 -11.61 -2.98
C LEU A 123 10.05 -11.70 -4.07
N HIS A 124 11.03 -10.81 -4.00
CA HIS A 124 12.19 -10.86 -4.89
C HIS A 124 13.07 -12.06 -4.57
N HIS A 125 13.24 -12.97 -5.53
CA HIS A 125 14.22 -14.05 -5.45
C HIS A 125 15.59 -13.52 -5.88
N HIS A 126 16.27 -12.77 -5.01
CA HIS A 126 17.44 -11.97 -5.40
C HIS A 126 18.63 -12.73 -6.01
N GLU A 127 18.70 -14.06 -5.83
CA GLU A 127 19.74 -14.92 -6.42
C GLU A 127 19.36 -15.40 -7.84
N GLU A 128 18.08 -15.32 -8.22
CA GLU A 128 17.52 -15.83 -9.47
C GLU A 128 16.93 -14.72 -10.37
N GLU A 129 16.38 -13.68 -9.76
CA GLU A 129 15.76 -12.54 -10.44
C GLU A 129 16.73 -11.34 -10.44
N PRO A 130 16.82 -10.57 -11.54
CA PRO A 130 17.64 -9.36 -11.56
C PRO A 130 17.01 -8.25 -10.71
N ALA A 131 17.83 -7.25 -10.39
CA ALA A 131 17.34 -5.99 -9.81
C ALA A 131 16.18 -5.39 -10.64
N ILE A 132 15.22 -4.78 -9.95
CA ILE A 132 14.02 -4.24 -10.61
C ILE A 132 14.39 -3.08 -11.56
N ASP A 133 13.86 -3.12 -12.77
CA ASP A 133 13.83 -1.96 -13.67
C ASP A 133 12.53 -1.19 -13.43
N LEU A 134 12.63 0.01 -12.84
CA LEU A 134 11.50 0.85 -12.45
C LEU A 134 10.75 1.47 -13.66
N ASP A 135 11.33 1.40 -14.86
CA ASP A 135 10.70 1.84 -16.10
C ASP A 135 9.86 0.74 -16.77
N ARG A 136 9.85 -0.48 -16.21
CA ARG A 136 9.10 -1.64 -16.71
C ARG A 136 8.05 -2.10 -15.70
N PRO A 137 6.97 -2.75 -16.15
CA PRO A 137 5.96 -3.29 -15.23
C PRO A 137 6.56 -4.26 -14.20
N ILE A 138 6.21 -4.08 -12.93
CA ILE A 138 6.78 -4.84 -11.80
C ILE A 138 6.36 -6.31 -11.88
N LEU A 139 5.08 -6.58 -12.14
CA LEU A 139 4.55 -7.96 -12.21
C LEU A 139 4.99 -8.72 -13.46
N ALA A 140 5.56 -8.04 -14.46
CA ALA A 140 6.22 -8.68 -15.59
C ALA A 140 7.65 -9.12 -15.26
N GLN A 141 8.24 -8.62 -14.17
CA GLN A 141 9.62 -8.88 -13.74
C GLN A 141 9.69 -9.81 -12.53
N ARG A 142 8.71 -9.73 -11.62
CA ARG A 142 8.62 -10.61 -10.45
C ARG A 142 7.77 -11.83 -10.75
N HIS A 143 8.20 -12.96 -10.23
CA HIS A 143 7.58 -14.26 -10.46
C HIS A 143 6.95 -14.84 -9.20
N TRP A 144 7.31 -14.32 -8.03
CA TRP A 144 6.92 -14.90 -6.74
C TRP A 144 6.25 -13.88 -5.82
N TRP A 145 5.26 -14.37 -5.09
CA TRP A 145 4.63 -13.68 -3.98
C TRP A 145 4.17 -14.71 -2.95
N PHE A 146 3.58 -14.25 -1.86
CA PHE A 146 2.89 -15.11 -0.92
C PHE A 146 1.65 -14.41 -0.35
N PRO A 147 0.59 -15.16 0.00
CA PRO A 147 -0.53 -14.60 0.72
C PRO A 147 -0.06 -14.02 2.06
N ASN A 148 -0.39 -12.77 2.33
CA ASN A 148 -0.06 -12.14 3.60
C ASN A 148 -1.28 -11.40 4.13
N PHE A 149 -1.94 -12.02 5.12
CA PHE A 149 -3.18 -11.53 5.71
C PHE A 149 -3.03 -10.22 6.47
N ALA A 150 -1.81 -9.79 6.82
CA ALA A 150 -1.59 -8.43 7.30
C ALA A 150 -2.05 -7.39 6.27
N TYR A 151 -1.98 -7.70 4.97
CA TYR A 151 -2.38 -6.79 3.90
C TYR A 151 -3.80 -7.06 3.39
N SER A 152 -4.60 -7.88 4.08
CA SER A 152 -6.02 -8.09 3.73
C SER A 152 -6.91 -6.98 4.30
N LYS A 153 -6.66 -5.74 3.87
CA LYS A 153 -7.16 -4.51 4.49
C LYS A 153 -8.55 -4.08 3.96
N PRO A 154 -9.47 -3.57 4.82
CA PRO A 154 -10.74 -2.98 4.42
C PRO A 154 -10.56 -1.51 4.02
N ILE A 155 -10.11 -1.26 2.78
CA ILE A 155 -9.58 0.05 2.38
C ILE A 155 -10.33 0.75 1.25
N LEU A 156 -11.25 0.06 0.58
CA LEU A 156 -12.20 0.66 -0.36
C LEU A 156 -13.57 0.71 0.31
N ALA A 157 -14.21 1.88 0.36
CA ALA A 157 -15.48 2.06 1.06
C ALA A 157 -16.38 3.14 0.46
N THR A 158 -17.67 3.03 0.74
CA THR A 158 -18.73 4.02 0.48
C THR A 158 -19.25 4.65 1.78
N VAL A 159 -18.73 4.23 2.94
CA VAL A 159 -19.11 4.73 4.27
C VAL A 159 -17.88 5.21 5.07
N PRO A 160 -18.07 6.07 6.08
CA PRO A 160 -17.00 6.40 7.03
C PRO A 160 -16.42 5.14 7.68
N MET A 161 -15.11 4.98 7.59
CA MET A 161 -14.39 3.82 8.13
C MET A 161 -13.70 4.16 9.44
N VAL A 162 -13.59 3.18 10.35
CA VAL A 162 -12.83 3.35 11.59
C VAL A 162 -11.88 2.18 11.77
N TRP A 163 -10.58 2.43 11.71
CA TRP A 163 -9.56 1.38 11.65
C TRP A 163 -8.74 1.18 12.93
N TYR A 164 -8.09 0.03 13.04
CA TYR A 164 -6.85 -0.14 13.81
C TYR A 164 -5.65 0.51 13.10
N ASP A 165 -4.52 0.64 13.79
CA ASP A 165 -3.29 1.20 13.20
C ASP A 165 -2.86 0.37 11.96
N GLY A 166 -2.26 1.02 10.96
CA GLY A 166 -1.92 0.38 9.68
C GLY A 166 -3.11 0.01 8.79
N PHE A 167 -4.33 0.42 9.16
CA PHE A 167 -5.57 0.15 8.41
C PHE A 167 -5.90 -1.35 8.26
N HIS A 168 -5.29 -2.21 9.09
CA HIS A 168 -5.38 -3.68 8.96
C HIS A 168 -6.79 -4.25 9.17
N ALA A 169 -7.60 -3.61 10.00
CA ALA A 169 -8.94 -4.07 10.31
C ALA A 169 -9.84 -2.92 10.77
N ARG A 170 -11.16 -3.11 10.68
CA ARG A 170 -12.15 -2.21 11.25
C ARG A 170 -12.24 -2.39 12.77
N ARG A 171 -12.53 -1.31 13.49
CA ARG A 171 -12.73 -1.31 14.96
C ARG A 171 -14.01 -2.01 15.41
N ASP A 172 -15.01 -2.12 14.55
CA ASP A 172 -16.26 -2.84 14.84
C ASP A 172 -16.17 -4.35 14.58
N GLY A 173 -15.01 -4.84 14.14
CA GLY A 173 -14.75 -6.26 13.88
C GLY A 173 -15.42 -6.82 12.63
N ARG A 174 -16.09 -5.99 11.81
CA ARG A 174 -16.67 -6.45 10.54
C ARG A 174 -15.57 -6.67 9.50
N ALA A 175 -15.76 -7.68 8.66
CA ALA A 175 -14.92 -7.95 7.50
C ALA A 175 -15.82 -8.33 6.31
N ASN A 176 -15.38 -8.00 5.10
CA ASN A 176 -16.06 -8.30 3.86
C ASN A 176 -15.03 -8.63 2.77
N PHE A 177 -14.67 -9.89 2.58
CA PHE A 177 -13.56 -10.27 1.70
C PHE A 177 -14.02 -10.51 0.26
N ASP A 178 -13.35 -9.85 -0.69
CA ASP A 178 -13.34 -10.27 -2.09
C ASP A 178 -11.95 -10.82 -2.44
N TYR A 179 -11.87 -12.13 -2.68
CA TYR A 179 -10.62 -12.82 -3.00
C TYR A 179 -10.10 -12.54 -4.42
N ASP A 180 -10.93 -11.95 -5.27
CA ASP A 180 -10.56 -11.48 -6.60
C ASP A 180 -10.19 -9.98 -6.62
N LEU A 181 -10.22 -9.28 -5.47
CA LEU A 181 -9.62 -7.96 -5.31
C LEU A 181 -8.35 -8.06 -4.46
N ARG A 182 -7.17 -7.97 -5.08
CA ARG A 182 -5.90 -8.12 -4.35
C ARG A 182 -5.34 -6.79 -3.91
N LEU A 183 -4.75 -6.79 -2.73
CA LEU A 183 -3.77 -5.78 -2.32
C LEU A 183 -2.40 -6.42 -2.47
N ILE A 184 -1.61 -5.90 -3.41
CA ILE A 184 -0.26 -6.34 -3.71
C ILE A 184 0.69 -5.37 -3.00
N HIS A 185 1.38 -5.87 -1.97
CA HIS A 185 2.37 -5.11 -1.21
C HIS A 185 3.75 -5.23 -1.87
N LEU A 186 4.38 -4.09 -2.09
CA LEU A 186 5.60 -3.96 -2.90
C LEU A 186 6.87 -3.89 -2.06
N HIS A 187 6.78 -3.99 -0.73
CA HIS A 187 7.92 -3.74 0.16
C HIS A 187 9.12 -4.64 -0.11
N ARG A 188 8.87 -5.89 -0.54
CA ARG A 188 9.88 -6.88 -0.92
C ARG A 188 10.01 -7.07 -2.44
N MET A 189 9.55 -6.10 -3.24
CA MET A 189 9.68 -6.14 -4.70
C MET A 189 11.14 -6.07 -5.17
N ASP A 190 12.07 -5.59 -4.36
CA ASP A 190 13.48 -5.60 -4.66
C ASP A 190 14.27 -5.62 -3.35
N TYR A 191 15.26 -6.50 -3.27
CA TYR A 191 15.99 -6.78 -2.02
C TYR A 191 16.82 -5.57 -1.59
N GLU A 192 17.47 -4.91 -2.55
CA GLU A 192 18.36 -3.78 -2.29
C GLU A 192 17.57 -2.50 -1.98
N LEU A 193 16.51 -2.24 -2.75
CA LEU A 193 15.63 -1.10 -2.46
C LEU A 193 14.94 -1.22 -1.10
N CYS A 194 14.51 -2.43 -0.73
CA CYS A 194 13.94 -2.71 0.57
C CYS A 194 14.95 -2.43 1.69
N ARG A 195 16.17 -2.95 1.55
CA ARG A 195 17.27 -2.75 2.51
C ARG A 195 17.61 -1.27 2.69
N ASP A 196 17.69 -0.51 1.60
CA ASP A 196 17.98 0.92 1.66
C ASP A 196 16.84 1.72 2.31
N ARG A 197 15.58 1.35 2.04
CA ARG A 197 14.42 1.96 2.72
C ARG A 197 14.42 1.66 4.21
N HIS A 198 14.80 0.45 4.64
CA HIS A 198 14.97 0.13 6.06
C HIS A 198 16.07 0.97 6.72
N ARG A 199 17.22 1.15 6.05
CA ARG A 199 18.30 2.01 6.57
C ARG A 199 17.80 3.44 6.75
N PHE A 200 17.10 3.99 5.76
CA PHE A 200 16.49 5.32 5.88
C PHE A 200 15.48 5.38 7.04
N ARG A 201 14.53 4.43 7.11
CA ARG A 201 13.47 4.39 8.14
C ARG A 201 13.99 4.11 9.55
N SER A 202 15.14 3.46 9.70
CA SER A 202 15.80 3.30 11.01
C SER A 202 16.44 4.60 11.52
N GLY A 203 16.73 5.54 10.62
CA GLY A 203 17.35 6.83 10.95
C GLY A 203 16.35 7.95 11.26
N VAL A 204 15.04 7.73 11.09
CA VAL A 204 14.01 8.72 11.43
C VAL A 204 13.49 8.52 12.84
N ALA A 205 12.99 9.59 13.47
CA ALA A 205 12.38 9.49 14.80
C ALA A 205 11.02 8.78 14.72
N TRP A 206 10.80 7.83 15.61
CA TRP A 206 9.53 7.09 15.78
C TRP A 206 8.85 7.53 17.10
N SER A 207 7.53 7.44 17.17
CA SER A 207 6.81 7.73 18.41
C SER A 207 7.21 6.73 19.50
N GLU A 208 7.28 7.21 20.76
CA GLU A 208 7.62 6.36 21.91
C GLU A 208 6.69 5.15 21.99
N ARG A 209 5.39 5.37 21.79
CA ARG A 209 4.39 4.30 21.77
C ARG A 209 4.71 3.23 20.73
N ASP A 210 5.00 3.62 19.49
CA ASP A 210 5.23 2.64 18.42
C ASP A 210 6.53 1.85 18.65
N VAL A 211 7.53 2.48 19.28
CA VAL A 211 8.75 1.79 19.74
C VAL A 211 8.44 0.82 20.89
N GLU A 212 7.66 1.23 21.89
CA GLU A 212 7.31 0.41 23.06
C GLU A 212 6.54 -0.87 22.69
N ILE A 213 5.64 -0.80 21.70
CA ILE A 213 4.85 -1.96 21.24
C ILE A 213 5.46 -2.67 20.03
N ASP A 214 6.66 -2.26 19.62
CA ASP A 214 7.37 -2.72 18.42
C ASP A 214 6.53 -2.66 17.12
N SER A 215 5.65 -1.65 17.02
CA SER A 215 4.85 -1.41 15.81
C SER A 215 5.76 -0.99 14.65
N GLY A 216 5.58 -1.60 13.49
CA GLY A 216 6.38 -1.31 12.30
C GLY A 216 7.85 -1.77 12.41
N TYR A 217 8.18 -2.69 13.32
CA TYR A 217 9.54 -3.22 13.55
C TYR A 217 10.25 -3.62 12.27
N GLN A 218 9.52 -4.19 11.32
CA GLN A 218 10.04 -4.65 10.06
C GLN A 218 10.83 -3.54 9.37
N ASN A 219 10.33 -2.31 9.39
CA ASN A 219 10.95 -1.15 8.75
C ASN A 219 12.26 -0.66 9.41
N ARG A 220 12.63 -1.22 10.57
CA ARG A 220 13.79 -0.80 11.36
C ARG A 220 14.88 -1.88 11.44
N ILE A 221 14.73 -2.98 10.70
CA ILE A 221 15.72 -4.07 10.66
C ILE A 221 16.85 -3.67 9.71
N THR A 222 18.06 -3.45 10.26
CA THR A 222 19.24 -3.03 9.48
C THR A 222 20.42 -3.99 9.57
N GLU A 223 20.43 -4.91 10.54
CA GLU A 223 21.45 -5.96 10.62
C GLU A 223 21.26 -6.99 9.50
N GLU A 224 22.33 -7.32 8.78
CA GLU A 224 22.28 -8.07 7.52
C GLU A 224 21.63 -9.45 7.66
N GLU A 225 22.06 -10.26 8.64
CA GLU A 225 21.50 -11.60 8.87
C GLU A 225 20.03 -11.52 9.28
N ARG A 226 19.68 -10.56 10.15
CA ARG A 226 18.30 -10.35 10.59
C ARG A 226 17.41 -9.86 9.45
N PHE A 227 17.92 -8.97 8.59
CA PHE A 227 17.22 -8.48 7.42
C PHE A 227 16.97 -9.62 6.42
N ARG A 228 18.00 -10.43 6.12
CA ARG A 228 17.84 -11.60 5.25
C ARG A 228 16.79 -12.57 5.79
N SER A 229 16.86 -12.90 7.08
CA SER A 229 15.87 -13.80 7.70
C SER A 229 14.46 -13.20 7.67
N TRP A 230 14.30 -11.92 8.00
CA TRP A 230 13.00 -11.26 7.89
C TRP A 230 12.46 -11.29 6.45
N PHE A 231 13.30 -10.97 5.46
CA PHE A 231 12.90 -10.85 4.06
C PHE A 231 12.36 -12.17 3.49
N TYR A 232 12.95 -13.31 3.86
CA TYR A 232 12.58 -14.62 3.31
C TYR A 232 11.71 -15.49 4.22
N ASP A 233 11.74 -15.26 5.54
CA ASP A 233 11.17 -16.20 6.52
C ASP A 233 10.11 -15.59 7.45
N ASP A 234 10.00 -14.26 7.56
CA ASP A 234 9.04 -13.60 8.47
C ASP A 234 7.88 -12.98 7.67
N SER A 235 6.64 -13.45 7.88
CA SER A 235 5.44 -12.86 7.26
C SER A 235 4.88 -11.66 8.02
N CYS A 236 5.44 -11.31 9.18
CA CYS A 236 4.89 -10.35 10.14
C CYS A 236 3.53 -10.76 10.74
N THR A 237 3.07 -12.00 10.52
CA THR A 237 1.78 -12.52 11.04
C THR A 237 1.94 -13.76 11.92
N HIS A 238 3.18 -14.19 12.19
CA HIS A 238 3.53 -15.49 12.81
C HIS A 238 3.14 -16.73 11.98
N LEU A 239 2.59 -16.54 10.79
CA LEU A 239 2.34 -17.62 9.83
C LEU A 239 3.60 -17.85 8.98
N PRO A 240 3.85 -19.09 8.53
CA PRO A 240 4.94 -19.36 7.59
C PRO A 240 4.70 -18.67 6.25
N ILE A 241 5.78 -18.33 5.56
CA ILE A 241 5.72 -17.83 4.18
C ILE A 241 5.48 -19.02 3.24
N GLU A 242 4.30 -19.07 2.64
CA GLU A 242 3.93 -20.03 1.61
C GLU A 242 4.03 -19.35 0.24
N GLN A 243 5.21 -19.45 -0.37
CA GLN A 243 5.48 -18.81 -1.66
C GLN A 243 4.72 -19.52 -2.79
N GLU A 244 4.15 -18.74 -3.69
CA GLU A 244 3.55 -19.22 -4.92
C GLU A 244 3.98 -18.36 -6.10
N ARG A 245 3.89 -18.94 -7.30
CA ARG A 245 4.13 -18.18 -8.53
C ARG A 245 2.97 -17.22 -8.77
N ILE A 246 3.29 -16.00 -9.18
CA ILE A 246 2.30 -15.02 -9.63
C ILE A 246 1.60 -15.60 -10.87
N PRO A 247 0.27 -15.80 -10.84
CA PRO A 247 -0.47 -16.34 -11.97
C PRO A 247 -0.41 -15.40 -13.19
N ASP A 248 -0.48 -15.98 -14.38
CA ASP A 248 -0.26 -15.26 -15.65
C ASP A 248 -1.26 -14.12 -15.86
N GLU A 249 -2.50 -14.27 -15.40
CA GLU A 249 -3.52 -13.24 -15.54
C GLU A 249 -3.13 -11.93 -14.81
N TRP A 250 -2.36 -12.03 -13.72
CA TRP A 250 -1.88 -10.87 -12.95
C TRP A 250 -0.68 -10.18 -13.58
N ARG A 251 0.07 -10.87 -14.47
CA ARG A 251 1.25 -10.31 -15.15
C ARG A 251 0.90 -9.21 -16.15
N SER A 252 -0.37 -9.14 -16.56
CA SER A 252 -0.89 -8.11 -17.46
C SER A 252 -1.16 -6.76 -16.77
N ILE A 253 -1.20 -6.73 -15.44
CA ILE A 253 -1.45 -5.51 -14.69
C ILE A 253 -0.20 -4.64 -14.74
N GLU A 254 -0.33 -3.48 -15.40
CA GLU A 254 0.74 -2.47 -15.51
C GLU A 254 0.93 -1.72 -14.18
N VAL A 255 1.56 -2.40 -13.22
CA VAL A 255 2.11 -1.82 -11.99
C VAL A 255 3.51 -1.27 -12.26
#